data_AF-A0ABD5Q1G4-F1
#
_entry.id   AF-A0ABD5Q1G4-F1
#
_cell.length_a   1.000
_cell.length_b   1.000
_cell.length_c   1.000
_cell.angle_alpha   90.00
_cell.angle_beta   90.00
_cell.angle_gamma   90.00
#
_symmetry.space_group_name_H-M   'P 1'
#
loop_
_entity.id
_entity.type
_entity.pdbx_description
1 polymer ?
#
loop_
_entity_poly.entity_id
_entity_poly.type
_entity_poly.pdbx_seq_one_letter_code
_entity_poly.pdbx_strand_id
1 'polypeptide(L)' 'MATAPTGDDDVFDEFLSERGHETETVGWQEDYNKKQCPECGGLHDTSANECSVCGWRP' A
#
# COMPACT_ATOMS: atom_id res chain seq x y z
N MET A 1 14.75 -14.10 -19.31
CA MET A 1 14.70 -15.58 -19.20
C MET A 1 15.36 -15.96 -17.89
N ALA A 2 14.80 -16.98 -17.24
CA ALA A 2 15.02 -17.41 -15.86
C ALA A 2 16.47 -17.80 -15.50
N THR A 3 16.82 -17.60 -14.24
CA THR A 3 17.88 -18.37 -13.55
C THR A 3 17.29 -18.83 -12.22
N ALA A 4 16.95 -20.12 -12.11
CA ALA A 4 16.55 -20.74 -10.85
C ALA A 4 17.82 -21.14 -10.07
N PRO A 5 18.00 -20.71 -8.81
CA PRO A 5 19.07 -21.21 -7.97
C PRO A 5 18.59 -22.47 -7.22
N THR A 6 18.94 -23.64 -7.73
CA THR A 6 18.70 -24.91 -7.04
C THR A 6 19.62 -25.02 -5.81
N GLY A 7 19.10 -24.83 -4.60
CA GLY A 7 19.74 -25.28 -3.35
C GLY A 7 19.81 -24.29 -2.19
N ASP A 8 19.48 -23.01 -2.41
CA ASP A 8 19.56 -21.95 -1.38
C ASP A 8 18.18 -21.31 -1.07
N ASP A 9 17.10 -21.79 -1.69
CA ASP A 9 15.76 -21.19 -1.57
C ASP A 9 15.25 -21.10 -0.11
N ASP A 10 15.56 -22.08 0.74
CA ASP A 10 15.04 -22.13 2.11
C ASP A 10 15.55 -20.97 2.99
N VAL A 11 16.82 -20.58 2.81
CA VAL A 11 17.42 -19.47 3.56
C VAL A 11 17.05 -18.09 3.01
N PHE A 12 16.72 -18.02 1.72
CA PHE A 12 16.23 -16.79 1.09
C PHE A 12 14.77 -16.50 1.44
N ASP A 13 13.91 -17.52 1.51
CA ASP A 13 12.51 -17.38 1.94
C ASP A 13 12.39 -16.95 3.42
N GLU A 14 13.26 -17.46 4.29
CA GLU A 14 13.31 -17.07 5.71
C GLU A 14 13.71 -15.59 5.89
N PHE A 15 14.67 -15.10 5.08
CA PHE A 15 15.09 -13.69 5.10
C PHE A 15 14.01 -12.71 4.63
N LEU A 16 13.14 -13.13 3.70
CA LEU A 16 12.01 -12.33 3.19
C LEU A 16 10.82 -12.36 4.15
N SER A 17 10.61 -13.48 4.85
CA SER A 17 9.57 -13.64 5.87
C SER A 17 9.89 -12.89 7.17
N GLU A 18 11.16 -12.88 7.59
CA GLU A 18 11.62 -12.23 8.83
C GLU A 18 11.57 -10.70 8.76
N ARG A 19 11.54 -10.13 7.55
CA ARG A 19 11.35 -8.68 7.31
C ARG A 19 10.03 -8.40 6.61
N GLY A 20 9.01 -9.19 6.94
CA GLY A 20 7.65 -9.13 6.42
C GLY A 20 7.32 -7.72 5.94
N HIS A 21 7.35 -7.56 4.62
CA HIS A 21 7.06 -6.31 3.96
C HIS A 21 5.65 -5.92 4.40
N GLU A 22 5.54 -4.97 5.32
CA GLU A 22 4.27 -4.42 5.77
C GLU A 22 3.63 -3.75 4.54
N THR A 23 2.79 -4.50 3.84
CA THR A 23 1.93 -3.93 2.81
C THR A 23 0.83 -3.20 3.55
N GLU A 24 1.18 -2.03 4.08
CA GLU A 24 0.21 -1.11 4.65
C GLU A 24 -0.89 -0.94 3.61
N THR A 25 -2.12 -1.29 3.98
CA THR A 25 -3.27 -1.06 3.10
C THR A 25 -3.39 0.45 2.94
N VAL A 26 -3.02 0.96 1.77
CA VAL A 26 -3.04 2.40 1.47
C VAL A 26 -4.49 2.86 1.52
N GLY A 27 -4.87 3.49 2.64
CA GLY A 27 -6.22 3.99 2.89
C GLY A 27 -6.29 5.52 2.80
N TRP A 28 -7.51 6.05 2.97
CA TRP A 28 -7.69 7.49 3.16
C TRP A 28 -6.91 7.94 4.40
N GLN A 29 -6.11 9.00 4.27
CA GLN A 29 -5.47 9.64 5.41
C GLN A 29 -6.50 10.51 6.14
N GLU A 30 -6.46 10.60 7.48
CA GLU A 30 -7.42 11.38 8.27
C GLU A 30 -6.80 12.70 8.74
N ASP A 31 -7.43 13.82 8.38
CA ASP A 31 -6.98 15.17 8.77
C ASP A 31 -8.17 15.98 9.28
N TYR A 32 -8.21 16.29 10.59
CA TYR A 32 -9.22 17.16 11.22
C TYR A 32 -10.70 16.91 10.77
N ASN A 33 -11.14 15.65 10.72
CA ASN A 33 -12.47 15.20 10.24
C ASN A 33 -12.68 15.22 8.72
N LYS A 34 -11.60 15.23 7.94
CA LYS A 34 -11.62 15.07 6.48
C LYS A 34 -10.78 13.86 6.11
N LYS A 35 -11.13 13.25 4.97
CA LYS A 35 -10.33 12.22 4.32
C LYS A 35 -9.41 12.89 3.30
N GLN A 36 -8.10 12.68 3.41
CA GLN A 36 -7.11 13.17 2.48
C GLN A 36 -6.68 12.04 1.53
N CYS A 37 -6.73 12.31 0.23
CA CYS A 37 -6.30 11.38 -0.80
C CYS A 37 -4.77 11.22 -0.74
N PRO A 38 -4.24 9.99 -0.63
CA PRO A 38 -2.79 9.76 -0.58
C PRO A 38 -2.07 10.06 -1.90
N GLU A 39 -2.77 9.99 -3.04
CA GLU A 39 -2.17 10.19 -4.37
C GLU A 39 -2.00 11.68 -4.72
N CYS A 40 -3.05 12.49 -4.51
CA CYS A 40 -3.07 13.90 -4.95
C CYS A 40 -3.14 14.91 -3.80
N GLY A 41 -3.28 14.46 -2.55
CA GLY A 41 -3.43 15.32 -1.38
C GLY A 41 -4.78 16.02 -1.25
N GLY A 42 -5.77 15.68 -2.10
CA GLY A 42 -7.11 16.28 -2.08
C GLY A 42 -7.88 15.95 -0.80
N LEU A 43 -8.56 16.96 -0.23
CA LEU A 43 -9.39 16.81 0.96
C LEU A 43 -10.85 16.55 0.60
N HIS A 44 -11.42 15.51 1.19
CA HIS A 44 -12.78 15.03 0.98
C HIS A 44 -13.50 14.82 2.31
N ASP A 45 -14.82 14.69 2.25
CA ASP A 45 -15.64 14.34 3.41
C ASP A 45 -15.36 12.90 3.88
N THR A 46 -15.60 12.62 5.16
CA THR A 46 -15.38 11.28 5.75
C THR A 46 -16.25 10.19 5.11
N SER A 47 -17.35 10.57 4.48
CA SER A 47 -18.23 9.70 3.71
C SER A 47 -17.77 9.47 2.26
N ALA A 48 -16.68 10.10 1.81
CA ALA A 48 -16.15 9.90 0.47
C ALA A 48 -15.54 8.51 0.30
N ASN A 49 -15.90 7.88 -0.83
CA ASN A 49 -15.41 6.57 -1.25
C ASN A 49 -14.49 6.66 -2.48
N GLU A 50 -14.41 7.83 -3.11
CA GLU A 50 -13.58 8.11 -4.28
C GLU A 50 -13.07 9.55 -4.23
N CYS A 51 -11.81 9.76 -4.67
CA CYS A 51 -11.27 11.09 -4.88
C CYS A 51 -11.83 11.69 -6.18
N SER A 52 -12.58 12.79 -6.08
CA SER A 52 -13.12 13.50 -7.26
C SER A 52 -12.06 14.21 -8.12
N VAL A 53 -10.82 14.27 -7.66
CA VAL A 53 -9.71 14.94 -8.38
C VAL A 53 -8.94 13.95 -9.26
N CYS A 54 -8.54 12.81 -8.70
CA CYS A 54 -7.72 11.80 -9.39
C CYS A 54 -8.42 10.45 -9.59
N GLY A 55 -9.63 10.25 -9.06
CA GLY A 55 -10.38 8.99 -9.19
C GLY A 55 -9.92 7.88 -8.24
N TRP A 56 -9.02 8.17 -7.29
CA TRP A 56 -8.49 7.18 -6.37
C TRP A 56 -9.55 6.59 -5.45
N ARG A 57 -9.45 5.28 -5.19
CA ARG A 57 -10.31 4.51 -4.29
C ARG A 57 -9.42 3.59 -3.42
N PRO A 58 -9.71 3.46 -2.11
CA PRO A 58 -9.00 2.53 -1.22
C PRO A 58 -9.29 1.06 -1.56
#